data_AF-A0A821KT56-F1
#
_entry.id   AF-A0A821KT56-F1
#
_cell.length_a   1.000
_cell.length_b   1.000
_cell.length_c   1.000
_cell.angle_alpha   90.00
_cell.angle_beta   90.00
_cell.angle_gamma   90.00
#
_symmetry.space_group_name_H-M   'P 1'
#
loop_
_entity.id
_entity.type
_entity.pdbx_description
1 polymer ?
#
loop_
_entity_poly.entity_id
_entity_poly.type
_entity_poly.pdbx_seq_one_letter_code
_entity_poly.pdbx_strand_id
1 'polypeptide(L)' 'MGDYSKALEFYEKAHQIYEKAVPPNQFDLAISFNNIGLVYYNMGDYARALEFYEKA' A
#
# COMPACT_ATOMS: atom_id res chain seq x y z
N MET A 1 2.61 3.73 19.72
CA MET A 1 2.81 2.48 18.96
C MET A 1 1.81 2.51 17.83
N GLY A 2 2.27 2.85 16.62
CA GLY A 2 1.41 2.97 15.44
C GLY A 2 0.75 1.63 15.16
N ASP A 3 -0.57 1.63 14.97
CA ASP A 3 -1.38 0.42 14.81
C ASP A 3 -1.27 -0.08 13.37
N TYR A 4 -0.04 -0.46 13.02
CA TYR A 4 0.43 -0.83 11.69
C TYR A 4 -0.30 -2.03 11.10
N SER A 5 -0.83 -2.89 11.97
CA SER A 5 -1.72 -4.00 11.62
C SER A 5 -3.01 -3.53 10.95
N LYS A 6 -3.59 -2.40 11.40
CA LYS A 6 -4.79 -1.83 10.77
C LYS A 6 -4.48 -1.26 9.40
N ALA A 7 -3.32 -0.64 9.22
CA ALA A 7 -2.91 -0.13 7.91
C ALA A 7 -2.84 -1.27 6.89
N LEU A 8 -2.24 -2.40 7.26
CA LEU A 8 -2.18 -3.59 6.40
C LEU A 8 -3.56 -4.13 6.03
N GLU A 9 -4.48 -4.20 7.00
CA GLU A 9 -5.86 -4.63 6.74
C GLU A 9 -6.59 -3.70 5.76
N PHE A 10 -6.38 -2.37 5.87
CA PHE A 10 -6.94 -1.41 4.92
C PHE A 10 -6.37 -1.59 3.51
N TYR A 11 -5.08 -1.90 3.39
CA TYR A 11 -4.44 -2.11 2.09
C TYR A 11 -4.85 -3.42 1.42
N GLU A 12 -5.02 -4.51 2.16
CA GLU A 12 -5.60 -5.74 1.61
C GLU A 12 -7.02 -5.52 1.10
N LYS A 13 -7.85 -4.77 1.84
CA LYS A 13 -9.19 -4.39 1.38
C LYS A 13 -9.14 -3.53 0.12
N ALA A 14 -8.23 -2.56 0.05
CA ALA A 14 -8.04 -1.75 -1.15
C ALA A 14 -7.65 -2.63 -2.35
N HIS A 15 -6.71 -3.57 -2.17
CA HIS A 15 -6.28 -4.50 -3.22
C HIS A 15 -7.44 -5.35 -3.75
N GLN A 16 -8.28 -5.90 -2.87
CA GLN A 16 -9.45 -6.69 -3.26
C GLN A 16 -10.52 -5.87 -4.00
N ILE A 17 -10.66 -4.58 -3.67
CA ILE A 17 -11.55 -3.67 -4.40
C ILE A 17 -10.97 -3.33 -5.77
N TYR A 18 -9.65 -3.10 -5.85
CA TYR A 18 -8.95 -2.85 -7.12
C TYR A 18 -9.00 -4.05 -8.07
N GLU A 19 -8.81 -5.28 -7.59
CA GLU A 19 -8.95 -6.50 -8.41
C GLU A 19 -10.36 -6.67 -8.98
N LYS A 20 -11.37 -6.16 -8.27
CA LYS A 20 -12.78 -6.23 -8.70
C LYS A 20 -13.21 -5.02 -9.55
N ALA A 21 -12.40 -3.96 -9.61
CA ALA A 21 -12.68 -2.75 -10.39
C ALA A 21 -12.01 -2.81 -11.77
N VAL A 22 -12.81 -2.99 -12.82
CA VAL A 22 -12.40 -2.90 -14.23
C VAL A 22 -12.12 -1.43 -14.62
N PRO A 23 -11.14 -1.13 -15.50
CA PRO A 23 -9.72 -1.33 -15.30
C PRO A 23 -9.19 -0.39 -14.20
N PRO A 24 -8.29 -0.85 -13.33
CA PRO A 24 -7.76 -0.03 -12.25
C PRO A 24 -7.01 1.16 -12.86
N ASN A 25 -7.44 2.37 -12.50
CA ASN A 25 -6.73 3.58 -12.83
C ASN A 25 -5.33 3.47 -12.21
N GLN A 26 -4.31 3.30 -13.06
CA GLN A 26 -2.94 3.02 -12.63
C GLN A 26 -2.40 4.11 -11.69
N PHE A 27 -2.91 5.34 -11.82
CA PHE A 27 -2.60 6.44 -10.92
C PHE A 27 -3.10 6.23 -9.49
N ASP A 28 -4.32 5.73 -9.30
CA ASP A 28 -4.88 5.50 -7.96
C ASP A 28 -4.16 4.33 -7.26
N LEU A 29 -3.71 3.36 -8.05
CA LEU A 29 -2.91 2.24 -7.58
C LEU A 29 -1.51 2.70 -7.15
N ALA A 30 -0.85 3.54 -7.95
CA ALA A 30 0.44 4.14 -7.63
C ALA A 30 0.43 4.93 -6.31
N ILE A 31 -0.60 5.76 -6.12
CA ILE A 31 -0.78 6.54 -4.89
C ILE A 31 -0.98 5.61 -3.68
N SER A 32 -1.76 4.53 -3.86
CA SER A 32 -2.00 3.55 -2.80
C SER A 32 -0.69 2.87 -2.39
N PHE A 33 0.10 2.38 -3.35
CA PHE A 33 1.39 1.75 -3.07
C PHE A 33 2.40 2.71 -2.43
N ASN A 34 2.46 3.97 -2.86
CA ASN A 34 3.33 4.97 -2.24
C ASN A 34 2.98 5.20 -0.75
N ASN A 35 1.68 5.25 -0.42
CA ASN A 35 1.24 5.38 0.97
C ASN A 35 1.60 4.14 1.81
N ILE A 36 1.53 2.93 1.22
CA ILE A 36 1.98 1.69 1.89
C ILE A 36 3.46 1.75 2.19
N GLY A 37 4.26 2.15 1.20
CA GLY A 37 5.70 2.30 1.34
C GLY A 37 6.06 3.26 2.47
N LEU A 38 5.37 4.39 2.55
CA LEU A 38 5.54 5.37 3.61
C LEU A 38 5.17 4.82 5.00
N VAL A 39 4.10 4.04 5.09
CA VAL A 39 3.70 3.40 6.34
C VAL A 39 4.79 2.44 6.82
N TYR A 40 5.32 1.57 5.95
CA TYR A 40 6.42 0.66 6.28
C TYR A 40 7.73 1.38 6.62
N TYR A 41 8.03 2.48 5.92
CA TYR A 41 9.17 3.33 6.23
C TYR A 41 9.09 3.86 7.67
N ASN A 42 7.90 4.33 8.07
CA ASN A 42 7.66 4.79 9.45
C ASN A 42 7.67 3.65 10.49
N MET A 43 7.48 2.39 10.08
CA MET A 43 7.69 1.22 10.95
C MET A 43 9.18 0.88 11.13
N GLY A 44 10.07 1.47 10.33
CA GLY A 44 11.47 1.05 10.22
C GLY A 44 11.67 -0.21 9.36
N ASP A 45 10.63 -0.70 8.68
CA ASP A 45 10.73 -1.82 7.74
C ASP A 45 10.99 -1.30 6.33
N TYR A 46 12.24 -0.87 6.12
CA TYR A 46 12.67 -0.25 4.87
C TYR A 46 12.67 -1.21 3.68
N ALA A 47 12.82 -2.52 3.92
CA ALA A 47 12.78 -3.52 2.87
C ALA A 47 11.39 -3.58 2.24
N ARG A 48 10.34 -3.69 3.07
CA ARG A 48 8.97 -3.65 2.58
C ARG A 48 8.60 -2.28 2.04
N ALA A 49 9.09 -1.19 2.63
CA ALA A 49 8.87 0.15 2.09
C ALA A 49 9.34 0.28 0.64
N LEU A 50 10.54 -0.22 0.34
CA LEU A 50 11.13 -0.20 -1.00
C LEU A 50 10.31 -1.01 -2.01
N GLU A 51 9.91 -2.23 -1.66
CA GLU A 51 9.07 -3.07 -2.54
C GLU A 51 7.75 -2.39 -2.94
N PHE A 52 7.18 -1.58 -2.05
CA PHE A 52 5.95 -0.85 -2.33
C PHE A 52 6.20 0.46 -3.10
N TYR A 53 7.32 1.15 -2.86
CA TYR A 53 7.72 2.27 -3.71
C TYR A 53 8.08 1.85 -5.14
N GLU A 54 8.61 0.64 -5.35
CA GLU A 54 8.88 0.11 -6.69
C GLU A 54 7.61 -0.28 -7.47
N LYS A 55 6.51 -0.58 -6.75
CA LYS A 55 5.21 -0.89 -7.34
C LYS A 55 4.36 0.34 -7.62
N ALA A 56 4.68 1.48 -6.97
CA ALA A 56 4.04 2.76 -7.18
C ALA A 56 4.45 3.39 -8.52
#